data_AF-A0A4P7R086-F1
#
_entry.id   AF-A0A4P7R086-F1
#
_cell.length_a   1.000
_cell.length_b   1.000
_cell.length_c   1.000
_cell.angle_alpha   90.00
_cell.angle_beta   90.00
_cell.angle_gamma   90.00
#
_symmetry.space_group_name_H-M   'P 1'
#
loop_
_entity.id
_entity.type
_entity.pdbx_description
1 polymer ?
#
loop_
_entity_poly.entity_id
_entity_poly.type
_entity_poly.pdbx_seq_one_letter_code
_entity_poly.pdbx_strand_id
1 'polypeptide(L)'
;MTSVVLDASAVLALIRDEPGADKVVPHIGRAAISAVNLQEVIKEMLLSGLNDPTVRELLGELRLDVRAHDAEAAYAAAGLHGQTREFGRGLGDRSCLALAMQLDVPALTADREWKKVKVKGLKVEHIR
;
A
#
# COMPACT_ATOMS: atom_id res chain seq x y z
N MET A 1 -12.09 1.30 12.76
CA MET A 1 -10.66 1.52 13.04
C MET A 1 -9.84 0.82 11.98
N THR A 2 -8.92 1.54 11.36
CA THR A 2 -7.95 1.02 10.38
C THR A 2 -7.02 0.00 11.05
N SER A 3 -6.74 -1.10 10.35
CA SER A 3 -5.96 -2.23 10.86
C SER A 3 -4.60 -2.37 10.19
N VAL A 4 -4.47 -1.90 8.95
CA VAL A 4 -3.28 -2.00 8.11
C VAL A 4 -3.24 -0.84 7.11
N VAL A 5 -2.06 -0.55 6.57
CA VAL A 5 -1.89 0.20 5.32
C VAL A 5 -1.48 -0.79 4.22
N LEU A 6 -2.16 -0.74 3.08
CA LEU A 6 -1.85 -1.61 1.94
C LEU A 6 -0.92 -0.89 0.97
N ASP A 7 0.18 -1.55 0.63
CA ASP A 7 0.94 -1.26 -0.57
C ASP A 7 0.16 -1.68 -1.84
N ALA A 8 0.49 -1.06 -2.98
CA ALA A 8 -0.15 -1.35 -4.26
C ALA A 8 -0.01 -2.84 -4.63
N SER A 9 1.17 -3.44 -4.37
CA SER A 9 1.41 -4.84 -4.66
C SER A 9 0.54 -5.80 -3.84
N ALA A 10 0.16 -5.43 -2.61
CA ALA A 10 -0.76 -6.22 -1.78
C ALA A 10 -2.21 -6.15 -2.31
N VAL A 11 -2.66 -4.97 -2.74
CA VAL A 11 -3.99 -4.82 -3.35
C VAL A 11 -4.06 -5.58 -4.68
N LEU A 12 -3.04 -5.48 -5.52
CA LEU A 12 -2.99 -6.20 -6.79
C LEU A 12 -2.97 -7.71 -6.59
N ALA A 13 -2.27 -8.21 -5.57
CA ALA A 13 -2.29 -9.63 -5.24
C ALA A 13 -3.70 -10.11 -4.89
N LEU A 14 -4.47 -9.32 -4.14
CA LEU A 14 -5.88 -9.62 -3.84
C LEU A 14 -6.75 -9.62 -5.12
N ILE A 15 -6.66 -8.56 -5.92
CA ILE A 15 -7.51 -8.40 -7.13
C ILE A 15 -7.24 -9.51 -8.15
N ARG A 16 -5.99 -9.97 -8.25
CA ARG A 16 -5.55 -10.98 -9.23
C ARG A 16 -5.60 -12.41 -8.68
N ASP A 17 -6.11 -12.62 -7.47
CA ASP A 17 -6.13 -13.92 -6.79
C ASP A 17 -4.73 -14.57 -6.74
N GLU A 18 -3.70 -13.75 -6.50
CA GLU A 18 -2.31 -14.20 -6.38
C GLU A 18 -2.01 -14.72 -4.97
N PRO A 19 -0.97 -15.57 -4.79
CA PRO A 19 -0.53 -15.99 -3.46
C PRO A 19 -0.34 -14.81 -2.49
N GLY A 20 -0.87 -14.97 -1.27
CA GLY A 20 -0.88 -13.95 -0.22
C GLY A 20 -2.18 -13.12 -0.15
N ALA A 21 -3.09 -13.26 -1.11
CA ALA A 21 -4.40 -12.60 -1.09
C ALA A 21 -5.20 -12.91 0.19
N ASP A 22 -5.10 -14.15 0.68
CA ASP A 22 -5.72 -14.64 1.92
C ASP A 22 -5.33 -13.83 3.17
N LYS A 23 -4.15 -13.21 3.17
CA LYS A 23 -3.70 -12.31 4.24
C LYS A 23 -4.24 -10.89 4.12
N VAL A 24 -4.68 -10.47 2.93
CA VAL A 24 -5.26 -9.15 2.69
C VAL A 24 -6.78 -9.16 2.94
N VAL A 25 -7.47 -10.26 2.61
CA VAL A 25 -8.93 -10.43 2.79
C VAL A 25 -9.45 -10.00 4.17
N PRO A 26 -8.81 -10.36 5.31
CA PRO A 26 -9.31 -9.99 6.63
C PRO A 26 -9.34 -8.48 6.91
N HIS A 27 -8.65 -7.68 6.09
CA HIS A 27 -8.52 -6.24 6.25
C HIS A 27 -9.46 -5.43 5.35
N ILE A 28 -10.24 -6.07 4.47
CA ILE A 28 -11.22 -5.38 3.62
C ILE A 28 -12.19 -4.54 4.47
N GLY A 29 -12.45 -3.31 4.04
CA GLY A 29 -13.24 -2.33 4.79
C GLY A 29 -12.59 -1.79 6.08
N ARG A 30 -11.36 -2.22 6.39
CA ARG A 30 -10.57 -1.79 7.56
C ARG A 30 -9.12 -1.49 7.19
N ALA A 31 -8.81 -1.36 5.91
CA ALA A 31 -7.49 -1.07 5.40
C ALA A 31 -7.43 0.36 4.88
N ALA A 32 -6.31 1.04 5.12
CA ALA A 32 -6.02 2.32 4.48
C ALA A 32 -5.06 2.14 3.31
N ILE A 33 -5.07 3.11 2.40
CA ILE A 33 -4.13 3.19 1.27
C ILE A 33 -3.80 4.64 1.00
N SER A 34 -2.54 4.96 0.70
CA SER A 34 -2.18 6.28 0.20
C SER A 34 -2.72 6.48 -1.22
N ALA A 35 -3.16 7.69 -1.56
CA ALA A 35 -3.56 8.04 -2.91
C ALA A 35 -2.46 7.73 -3.96
N VAL A 36 -1.19 7.78 -3.58
CA VAL A 36 -0.04 7.40 -4.44
C VAL A 36 -0.09 5.90 -4.78
N ASN A 37 -0.26 5.04 -3.77
CA ASN A 37 -0.35 3.60 -4.00
C ASN A 37 -1.66 3.23 -4.72
N LEU A 38 -2.77 3.93 -4.44
CA LEU A 38 -4.02 3.75 -5.17
C LEU A 38 -3.85 4.08 -6.67
N GLN A 39 -3.12 5.16 -7.00
CA GLN A 39 -2.79 5.49 -8.39
C GLN A 39 -2.01 4.36 -9.06
N GLU A 40 -1.04 3.75 -8.37
CA GLU A 40 -0.29 2.60 -8.90
C GLU A 40 -1.22 1.42 -9.18
N VAL A 41 -2.12 1.07 -8.25
CA VAL A 41 -3.12 0.02 -8.45
C VAL A 41 -4.00 0.30 -9.68
N ILE A 42 -4.57 1.50 -9.76
CA ILE A 42 -5.42 1.91 -10.89
C ILE A 42 -4.65 1.79 -12.21
N LYS A 43 -3.43 2.32 -12.26
CA LYS A 43 -2.57 2.27 -13.46
C LYS A 43 -2.31 0.81 -13.87
N GLU A 44 -1.95 -0.07 -12.94
CA GLU A 44 -1.69 -1.48 -13.23
C GLU A 44 -2.95 -2.25 -13.70
N MET A 45 -4.13 -1.92 -13.18
CA MET A 45 -5.40 -2.51 -13.63
C MET A 45 -5.79 -2.03 -15.03
N LEU A 46 -5.58 -0.75 -15.34
CA LEU A 46 -5.79 -0.20 -16.68
C LEU A 46 -4.82 -0.84 -17.69
N LEU A 47 -3.56 -1.03 -17.31
CA LEU A 47 -2.55 -1.70 -18.14
C LEU A 47 -2.88 -3.19 -18.39
N SER A 48 -3.60 -3.85 -17.48
CA SER A 48 -4.11 -5.21 -17.71
C SER A 48 -5.35 -5.29 -18.60
N GLY A 49 -5.80 -4.16 -19.16
CA GLY A 49 -6.91 -4.10 -20.11
C GLY A 49 -8.30 -3.85 -19.49
N LEU A 50 -8.39 -3.57 -18.19
CA LEU A 50 -9.64 -3.14 -17.57
C LEU A 50 -9.95 -1.68 -17.93
N ASN A 51 -11.23 -1.34 -18.02
CA ASN A 51 -11.67 0.03 -18.26
C ASN A 51 -11.92 0.78 -16.93
N ASP A 52 -11.95 2.12 -16.97
CA ASP A 52 -12.12 2.96 -15.77
C ASP A 52 -13.40 2.63 -14.95
N PRO A 53 -14.58 2.40 -15.54
CA PRO A 53 -15.76 1.96 -14.80
C PRO A 53 -15.55 0.66 -14.01
N THR A 54 -14.99 -0.38 -14.63
CA THR A 54 -14.70 -1.67 -13.97
C THR A 54 -13.65 -1.50 -12.88
N VAL A 55 -12.62 -0.68 -13.11
CA VAL A 55 -11.61 -0.38 -12.07
C VAL A 55 -12.24 0.29 -10.86
N ARG A 56 -13.12 1.29 -11.08
CA ARG A 56 -13.82 1.98 -9.98
C ARG A 56 -14.75 1.05 -9.20
N GLU A 57 -15.46 0.17 -9.90
CA GLU A 57 -16.34 -0.82 -9.28
C GLU A 57 -15.55 -1.76 -8.35
N LEU A 58 -14.53 -2.43 -8.89
CA LEU A 58 -13.69 -3.37 -8.12
C LEU A 58 -13.01 -2.70 -6.92
N LEU A 59 -12.43 -1.50 -7.09
CA LEU A 59 -11.80 -0.77 -5.98
C LEU A 59 -12.82 -0.26 -4.96
N GLY A 60 -14.05 0.05 -5.39
CA GLY A 60 -15.15 0.44 -4.51
C GLY A 60 -15.57 -0.68 -3.55
N GLU A 61 -15.55 -1.93 -4.02
CA GLU A 61 -15.87 -3.11 -3.19
C GLU A 61 -14.89 -3.32 -2.03
N LEU A 62 -13.62 -2.96 -2.22
CA LEU A 62 -12.59 -3.09 -1.19
C LEU A 62 -12.80 -2.13 0.01
N ARG A 63 -13.58 -1.06 -0.19
CA ARG A 63 -13.88 -0.03 0.83
C ARG A 63 -12.63 0.48 1.54
N LEU A 64 -11.58 0.76 0.77
CA LEU A 64 -10.31 1.26 1.30
C LEU A 64 -10.49 2.67 1.86
N ASP A 65 -9.88 2.94 3.01
CA ASP A 65 -9.72 4.28 3.56
C ASP A 65 -8.59 4.99 2.80
N VAL A 66 -8.96 5.69 1.72
CA VAL A 66 -8.00 6.40 0.87
C VAL A 66 -7.52 7.67 1.56
N ARG A 67 -6.21 7.74 1.84
CA ARG A 67 -5.56 8.87 2.50
C ARG A 67 -4.88 9.75 1.46
N ALA A 68 -5.17 11.05 1.53
CA ALA A 68 -4.56 12.04 0.65
C ALA A 68 -3.04 12.11 0.85
N HIS A 69 -2.31 12.42 -0.22
CA HIS A 69 -0.87 12.67 -0.18
C HIS A 69 -0.62 14.17 -0.34
N ASP A 70 -0.79 14.90 0.76
CA ASP A 70 -0.55 16.34 0.85
C ASP A 70 0.94 16.66 1.13
N ALA A 71 1.23 17.94 1.39
CA ALA A 71 2.60 18.38 1.66
C ALA A 71 3.22 17.68 2.89
N GLU A 72 2.47 17.51 3.98
CA GLU A 72 2.96 16.84 5.19
C GLU A 72 3.25 15.37 4.92
N ALA A 73 2.35 14.68 4.20
CA ALA A 73 2.58 13.30 3.76
C ALA A 73 3.83 13.19 2.87
N ALA A 74 4.07 14.17 1.99
CA ALA A 74 5.26 14.21 1.14
C ALA A 74 6.56 14.37 1.96
N TYR A 75 6.59 15.29 2.94
CA TYR A 75 7.74 15.46 3.83
C TYR A 75 7.98 14.22 4.70
N ALA A 76 6.92 13.62 5.25
CA ALA A 76 7.02 12.39 6.04
C ALA A 76 7.59 11.23 5.21
N ALA A 77 7.08 11.02 3.99
CA ALA A 77 7.58 10.00 3.07
C ALA A 77 9.04 10.26 2.68
N ALA A 78 9.41 11.48 2.31
CA ALA A 78 10.78 11.85 1.98
C ALA A 78 11.75 11.69 3.17
N GLY A 79 11.28 11.91 4.40
CA GLY A 79 12.05 11.71 5.63
C GLY A 79 12.60 10.29 5.78
N LEU A 80 11.93 9.29 5.21
CA LEU A 80 12.34 7.88 5.24
C LEU A 80 13.46 7.53 4.27
N HIS A 81 13.91 8.47 3.41
CA HIS A 81 14.87 8.20 2.35
C HIS A 81 16.18 7.54 2.82
N GLY A 82 16.68 7.90 4.01
CA GLY A 82 17.94 7.38 4.54
C GLY A 82 17.81 5.91 4.93
N GLN A 83 16.71 5.54 5.57
CA GLN A 83 16.43 4.19 6.06
C GLN A 83 15.91 3.25 4.97
N THR A 84 15.25 3.79 3.94
CA THR A 84 14.73 3.02 2.80
C THR A 84 15.60 3.17 1.55
N ARG A 85 16.85 3.62 1.70
CA ARG A 85 17.77 3.84 0.56
C ARG A 85 18.05 2.55 -0.19
N GLU A 86 18.05 1.42 0.50
CA GLU A 86 18.36 0.11 -0.09
C GLU A 86 17.12 -0.68 -0.53
N PHE A 87 16.03 -0.60 0.24
CA PHE A 87 14.78 -1.32 0.03
C PHE A 87 13.61 -0.38 0.33
N GLY A 88 12.50 -0.45 -0.44
CA GLY A 88 11.38 0.50 -0.27
C GLY A 88 11.71 1.92 -0.79
N ARG A 89 12.34 1.99 -1.98
CA ARG A 89 12.90 3.23 -2.54
C ARG A 89 11.88 4.06 -3.32
N GLY A 90 10.79 3.45 -3.76
CA GLY A 90 9.76 4.08 -4.59
C GLY A 90 9.00 5.18 -3.88
N LEU A 91 8.37 6.07 -4.66
CA LEU A 91 7.45 7.07 -4.10
C LEU A 91 6.23 6.38 -3.46
N GLY A 92 5.67 5.35 -4.10
CA GLY A 92 4.62 4.50 -3.54
C GLY A 92 5.09 3.83 -2.24
N ASP A 93 6.28 3.24 -2.23
CA ASP A 93 6.82 2.58 -1.04
C ASP A 93 6.89 3.53 0.16
N ARG A 94 7.57 4.67 0.00
CA ARG A 94 7.74 5.62 1.10
C ARG A 94 6.41 6.25 1.53
N SER A 95 5.48 6.44 0.60
CA SER A 95 4.14 6.94 0.92
C SER A 95 3.36 5.94 1.78
N CYS A 96 3.40 4.65 1.42
CA CYS A 96 2.78 3.58 2.20
C CYS A 96 3.42 3.44 3.58
N LEU A 97 4.75 3.40 3.64
CA LEU A 97 5.49 3.27 4.90
C LEU A 97 5.28 4.46 5.84
N ALA A 98 5.31 5.69 5.33
CA ALA A 98 5.06 6.88 6.14
C ALA A 98 3.62 6.91 6.66
N LEU A 99 2.65 6.53 5.82
CA LEU A 99 1.26 6.44 6.24
C LEU A 99 1.06 5.38 7.33
N ALA A 100 1.71 4.23 7.22
CA ALA A 100 1.68 3.17 8.22
C ALA A 100 2.22 3.65 9.58
N MET A 101 3.33 4.41 9.57
CA MET A 101 3.87 5.03 10.77
C MET A 101 2.93 6.09 11.36
N GLN A 102 2.31 6.93 10.52
CA GLN A 102 1.38 7.96 10.97
C GLN A 102 0.13 7.36 11.64
N LEU A 103 -0.36 6.23 11.12
CA LEU A 103 -1.55 5.54 11.64
C LEU A 103 -1.23 4.52 12.74
N ASP A 104 0.05 4.29 13.05
CA ASP A 104 0.53 3.26 13.99
C ASP A 104 -0.02 1.86 13.72
N VAL A 105 -0.04 1.47 12.44
CA VAL A 105 -0.51 0.15 11.98
C VAL A 105 0.53 -0.49 11.03
N PRO A 106 0.54 -1.82 10.85
CA PRO A 106 1.47 -2.46 9.92
C PRO A 106 1.19 -2.10 8.45
N ALA A 107 2.27 -2.03 7.67
CA ALA A 107 2.22 -1.96 6.21
C ALA A 107 2.26 -3.37 5.61
N LEU A 108 1.30 -3.72 4.76
CA LEU A 108 1.25 -5.00 4.05
C LEU A 108 1.73 -4.83 2.61
N THR A 109 2.62 -5.72 2.16
CA THR A 109 3.19 -5.69 0.81
C THR A 109 3.45 -7.09 0.25
N ALA A 110 3.45 -7.24 -1.06
CA ALA A 110 3.94 -8.42 -1.77
C ALA A 110 5.42 -8.31 -2.19
N ASP A 111 6.10 -7.19 -1.88
CA ASP A 111 7.51 -6.99 -2.16
C ASP A 111 8.39 -7.65 -1.07
N ARG A 112 9.17 -8.66 -1.50
CA ARG A 112 10.08 -9.40 -0.62
C ARG A 112 11.22 -8.54 -0.07
N GLU A 113 11.61 -7.48 -0.78
CA GLU A 113 12.69 -6.59 -0.38
C GLU A 113 12.35 -5.84 0.92
N TRP A 114 11.07 -5.55 1.14
CA TRP A 114 10.61 -4.83 2.32
C TRP A 114 10.82 -5.60 3.64
N LYS A 115 11.03 -6.92 3.60
CA LYS A 115 11.46 -7.70 4.78
C LYS A 115 12.77 -7.19 5.39
N LYS A 116 13.57 -6.48 4.59
CA LYS A 116 14.87 -5.92 4.98
C LYS A 116 14.80 -4.46 5.43
N VAL A 117 13.64 -3.80 5.29
CA VAL A 117 13.45 -2.42 5.76
C VAL A 117 13.53 -2.39 7.29
N LYS A 118 14.40 -1.53 7.83
CA LYS A 118 14.59 -1.35 9.27
C LYS A 118 14.36 0.12 9.63
N VAL A 119 13.14 0.45 10.00
CA VAL A 119 12.74 1.77 10.49
C VAL A 119 12.14 1.62 11.88
N LYS A 120 12.58 2.43 12.84
CA LYS A 120 12.05 2.40 14.21
C LYS A 120 10.58 2.81 14.21
N GLY A 121 9.72 2.01 14.84
CA GLY A 121 8.28 2.28 14.93
C GLY A 121 7.47 1.83 13.71
N LEU A 122 8.12 1.29 12.68
CA LEU A 122 7.44 0.74 11.50
C LEU A 122 7.32 -0.78 11.62
N LYS A 123 6.11 -1.30 11.41
CA LYS A 123 5.87 -2.74 11.23
C LYS A 123 5.57 -3.00 9.76
N VAL A 124 6.25 -3.98 9.19
CA VAL A 124 6.05 -4.40 7.81
C VAL A 124 5.75 -5.89 7.78
N GLU A 125 4.69 -6.25 7.07
CA GLU A 125 4.25 -7.63 6.90
C GLU A 125 4.24 -7.97 5.41
N HIS A 126 5.03 -8.98 5.06
CA HIS A 126 5.04 -9.48 3.69
C HIS A 126 4.00 -10.58 3.54
N ILE A 127 3.15 -10.46 2.50
CA ILE A 127 2.00 -11.33 2.36
C ILE A 127 2.36 -12.72 1.78
N ARG A 128 3.58 -12.92 1.24
CA ARG A 128 4.05 -14.21 0.68
C ARG A 128 5.19 -14.90 1.42
#